data_AF-A0A9E0H5H3-F1
#
_entry.id   AF-A0A9E0H5H3-F1
#
_cell.length_a   1.000
_cell.length_b   1.000
_cell.length_c   1.000
_cell.angle_alpha   90.00
_cell.angle_beta   90.00
_cell.angle_gamma   90.00
#
_symmetry.space_group_name_H-M   'P 1'
#
loop_
_entity.id
_entity.type
_entity.pdbx_description
1 polymer ?
#
loop_
_entity_poly.entity_id
_entity_poly.type
_entity_poly.pdbx_seq_one_letter_code
_entity_poly.pdbx_strand_id
1 'polypeptide(L)'
;MRLKLCCGSLAVVLAALLAGCQFPAPPNRDLPPDATRVCEPASHVCTDGVATHCSDDGTSSTTETCTFGCAVSGDRCADLDPSNGLAAQLDLAGNREALVLRNGAVINTETGMITDGDGTVLVLATTMIDADPVDVMALPVRSLTVGDVTVRGTRALAILVDEDVAIAGVFSVSGDRGEQGPGSLSDRPGCVGGAYRECPDFASFSGAGGGGFGSDGGAGGPCDGASFAPMGRAEGNPQLVPLRGGCRGGGGGQNSAAGAGGGALQISARGAIRLGPGAFIAANGGGGWGPPTNPTCSPFFTRGGLPCENGSGGGAGGGILLEAATVELDTGAGLTANGGSGHYGVLATAASPGLLSTAPSPAFVPGCAGCPSGGRGAARGVDATHGASGYNGSGGGGGVGRIRLNLAAGSVPALGSAVLSPAPSIGPVTTR
;
A
#
# COMPACT_ATOMS: atom_id res chain seq x y z
N MET A 1 16.25 -49.85 -20.35
CA MET A 1 14.96 -50.56 -20.28
C MET A 1 14.05 -50.01 -21.37
N ARG A 2 13.54 -50.90 -22.23
CA ARG A 2 12.62 -50.63 -23.34
C ARG A 2 11.16 -50.66 -22.86
N LEU A 3 10.25 -50.25 -23.76
CA LEU A 3 8.77 -50.39 -23.85
C LEU A 3 7.96 -49.14 -23.42
N LYS A 4 6.88 -48.73 -24.12
CA LYS A 4 6.24 -49.14 -25.38
C LYS A 4 5.18 -48.08 -25.75
N LEU A 5 4.99 -47.84 -27.05
CA LEU A 5 3.82 -47.20 -27.66
C LEU A 5 2.53 -48.03 -27.45
N CYS A 6 1.39 -47.33 -27.34
CA CYS A 6 0.07 -47.64 -27.92
C CYS A 6 -0.57 -46.26 -28.21
N CYS A 7 -0.77 -45.81 -29.45
CA CYS A 7 -1.75 -46.22 -30.48
C CYS A 7 -3.21 -46.15 -30.01
N GLY A 8 -3.96 -45.19 -30.58
CA GLY A 8 -5.39 -44.97 -30.37
C GLY A 8 -5.89 -43.90 -31.35
N SER A 9 -5.98 -44.28 -32.62
CA SER A 9 -6.61 -43.52 -33.70
C SER A 9 -8.15 -43.57 -33.59
N LEU A 10 -8.81 -42.60 -34.27
CA LEU A 10 -10.11 -42.71 -34.98
C LEU A 10 -11.25 -41.77 -34.48
N ALA A 11 -11.45 -40.65 -35.19
CA ALA A 11 -12.76 -40.05 -35.51
C ALA A 11 -12.56 -38.94 -36.57
N VAL A 12 -12.63 -39.29 -37.86
CA VAL A 12 -13.76 -39.02 -38.78
C VAL A 12 -13.80 -37.59 -39.32
N VAL A 13 -13.38 -37.51 -40.58
CA VAL A 13 -13.52 -36.44 -41.57
C VAL A 13 -15.00 -36.31 -41.95
N LEU A 14 -15.61 -35.13 -41.77
CA LEU A 14 -16.67 -34.61 -42.64
C LEU A 14 -16.95 -33.13 -42.34
N ALA A 15 -16.43 -32.20 -43.13
CA ALA A 15 -17.02 -30.87 -43.27
C ALA A 15 -16.80 -30.37 -44.70
N ALA A 16 -17.92 -30.06 -45.34
CA ALA A 16 -18.13 -29.92 -46.76
C ALA A 16 -17.30 -28.80 -47.43
N LEU A 17 -16.88 -29.11 -48.65
CA LEU A 17 -16.66 -28.15 -49.72
C LEU A 17 -17.90 -27.25 -49.89
N LEU A 18 -17.79 -25.99 -49.49
CA LEU A 18 -18.60 -24.89 -50.03
C LEU A 18 -17.71 -24.02 -50.91
N ALA A 19 -17.40 -24.57 -52.08
CA ALA A 19 -16.86 -23.80 -53.19
C ALA A 19 -18.01 -23.13 -53.95
N GLY A 20 -17.93 -21.82 -54.15
CA GLY A 20 -18.50 -21.18 -55.33
C GLY A 20 -19.91 -20.62 -55.20
N CYS A 21 -20.05 -19.47 -54.56
CA CYS A 21 -20.96 -18.40 -54.99
C CYS A 21 -20.22 -17.07 -54.85
N GLN A 22 -19.34 -16.75 -55.81
CA GLN A 22 -18.88 -15.38 -56.01
C GLN A 22 -20.07 -14.59 -56.56
N PHE A 23 -20.78 -13.89 -55.68
CA PHE A 23 -21.62 -12.78 -56.13
C PHE A 23 -20.70 -11.72 -56.73
N PRO A 24 -20.94 -11.25 -57.97
CA PRO A 24 -20.24 -10.07 -58.47
C PRO A 24 -20.47 -8.95 -57.45
N ALA A 25 -19.38 -8.31 -57.00
CA ALA A 25 -19.47 -7.11 -56.20
C ALA A 25 -20.45 -6.16 -56.90
N PRO A 26 -21.48 -5.64 -56.22
CA PRO A 26 -22.37 -4.67 -56.83
C PRO A 26 -21.52 -3.56 -57.44
N PRO A 27 -21.86 -3.09 -58.67
CA PRO A 27 -21.10 -2.02 -59.31
C PRO A 27 -20.93 -0.90 -58.30
N ASN A 28 -19.69 -0.45 -58.13
CA ASN A 28 -19.32 0.71 -57.32
C ASN A 28 -20.35 1.79 -57.64
N ARG A 29 -21.29 2.03 -56.72
CA ARG A 29 -22.16 3.19 -56.84
C ARG A 29 -21.20 4.33 -56.62
N ASP A 30 -20.81 4.97 -57.72
CA ASP A 30 -20.10 6.23 -57.72
C ASP A 30 -20.72 7.07 -56.60
N LEU A 31 -19.95 7.23 -55.52
CA LEU A 31 -20.30 8.13 -54.44
C LEU A 31 -20.66 9.45 -55.12
N PRO A 32 -21.79 10.08 -54.75
CA PRO A 32 -22.14 11.37 -55.33
C PRO A 32 -20.91 12.28 -55.28
N PRO A 33 -20.50 12.89 -56.41
CA PRO A 33 -19.18 13.51 -56.60
C PRO A 33 -18.80 14.67 -55.66
N ASP A 34 -19.60 14.92 -54.62
CA ASP A 34 -19.49 16.08 -53.73
C ASP A 34 -19.37 15.71 -52.24
N ALA A 35 -19.07 14.46 -51.88
CA ALA A 35 -18.70 14.14 -50.50
C ALA A 35 -17.31 14.72 -50.20
N THR A 36 -17.26 15.95 -49.70
CA THR A 36 -16.03 16.62 -49.27
C THR A 36 -15.34 15.80 -48.18
N ARG A 37 -14.15 15.29 -48.51
CA ARG A 37 -13.24 14.61 -47.57
C ARG A 37 -12.85 15.58 -46.46
N VAL A 38 -13.20 15.24 -45.22
CA VAL A 38 -12.94 16.06 -44.02
C VAL A 38 -11.53 15.83 -43.51
N CYS A 39 -11.02 14.60 -43.65
CA CYS A 39 -9.68 14.22 -43.20
C CYS A 39 -9.15 12.98 -43.95
N GLU A 40 -7.91 12.57 -43.67
CA GLU A 40 -7.32 11.38 -44.29
C GLU A 40 -8.08 10.12 -43.80
N PRO A 41 -8.67 9.30 -44.69
CA PRO A 41 -9.44 8.11 -44.35
C PRO A 41 -8.62 7.11 -43.56
N ALA A 42 -9.25 6.48 -42.58
CA ALA A 42 -8.61 5.55 -41.64
C ALA A 42 -7.35 6.14 -40.95
N SER A 43 -7.23 7.47 -40.86
CA SER A 43 -6.17 8.11 -40.10
C SER A 43 -6.56 8.29 -38.65
N HIS A 44 -5.55 8.17 -37.79
CA HIS A 44 -5.62 8.51 -36.38
C HIS A 44 -4.45 9.42 -36.06
N VAL A 45 -4.76 10.62 -35.58
CA VAL A 45 -3.74 11.62 -35.24
C VAL A 45 -4.07 12.17 -33.87
N CYS A 46 -3.12 12.13 -32.96
CA CYS A 46 -3.19 12.78 -31.68
C CYS A 46 -2.21 13.94 -31.63
N THR A 47 -2.72 15.14 -31.37
CA THR A 47 -1.92 16.36 -31.25
C THR A 47 -2.49 17.21 -30.13
N ASP A 48 -1.60 17.79 -29.31
CA ASP A 48 -1.96 18.65 -28.18
C ASP A 48 -2.99 18.03 -27.22
N GLY A 49 -2.91 16.72 -27.01
CA GLY A 49 -3.80 15.97 -26.11
C GLY A 49 -5.20 15.73 -26.67
N VAL A 50 -5.41 15.87 -27.98
CA VAL A 50 -6.67 15.55 -28.65
C VAL A 50 -6.40 14.51 -29.74
N ALA A 51 -7.01 13.34 -29.62
CA ALA A 51 -6.99 12.32 -30.67
C ALA A 51 -8.15 12.56 -31.64
N THR A 52 -7.84 12.54 -32.94
CA THR A 52 -8.79 12.64 -34.04
C THR A 52 -8.81 11.32 -34.79
N HIS A 53 -9.98 10.69 -34.89
CA HIS A 53 -10.21 9.44 -35.61
C HIS A 53 -11.02 9.75 -36.86
N CYS A 54 -10.50 9.38 -38.01
CA CYS A 54 -11.17 9.55 -39.30
C CYS A 54 -11.80 8.24 -39.75
N SER A 55 -13.03 8.31 -40.26
CA SER A 55 -13.70 7.14 -40.84
C SER A 55 -12.91 6.59 -42.03
N ASP A 56 -13.18 5.33 -42.40
CA ASP A 56 -12.50 4.63 -43.49
C ASP A 56 -12.66 5.31 -44.87
N ASP A 57 -13.65 6.21 -45.01
CA ASP A 57 -13.89 7.01 -46.21
C ASP A 57 -13.44 8.49 -46.06
N GLY A 58 -13.00 8.90 -44.87
CA GLY A 58 -12.56 10.26 -44.55
C GLY A 58 -13.68 11.30 -44.59
N THR A 59 -14.95 10.88 -44.59
CA THR A 59 -16.11 11.79 -44.64
C THR A 59 -16.53 12.28 -43.26
N SER A 60 -16.08 11.60 -42.20
CA SER A 60 -16.34 11.98 -40.81
C SER A 60 -15.09 11.88 -39.95
N SER A 61 -15.05 12.71 -38.91
CA SER A 61 -14.01 12.66 -37.88
C SER A 61 -14.65 12.73 -36.51
N THR A 62 -14.20 11.90 -35.58
CA THR A 62 -14.50 12.05 -34.15
C THR A 62 -13.24 12.51 -33.43
N THR A 63 -13.42 13.38 -32.45
CA THR A 63 -12.32 13.86 -31.60
C THR A 63 -12.56 13.44 -30.17
N GLU A 64 -11.52 13.00 -29.47
CA GLU A 64 -11.54 12.71 -28.05
C GLU A 64 -10.40 13.45 -27.32
N THR A 65 -10.65 13.90 -26.10
CA THR A 65 -9.61 14.50 -25.25
C THR A 65 -8.87 13.37 -24.53
N CYS A 66 -7.55 13.36 -24.65
CA CYS A 66 -6.69 12.36 -24.05
C CYS A 66 -6.30 12.75 -22.62
N THR A 67 -6.89 12.08 -21.64
CA THR A 67 -6.64 12.29 -20.20
C THR A 67 -5.16 12.30 -19.83
N PHE A 68 -4.37 11.41 -20.45
CA PHE A 68 -2.93 11.29 -20.21
C PHE A 68 -2.07 11.85 -21.35
N GLY A 69 -2.66 12.65 -22.24
CA GLY A 69 -2.00 13.16 -23.43
C GLY A 69 -1.92 12.14 -24.57
N CYS A 70 -1.15 12.47 -25.61
CA CYS A 70 -0.98 11.61 -26.78
C CYS A 70 0.06 10.52 -26.53
N ALA A 71 -0.18 9.31 -27.05
CA ALA A 71 0.82 8.25 -27.05
C ALA A 71 2.06 8.68 -27.86
N VAL A 72 3.22 8.09 -27.58
CA VAL A 72 4.49 8.43 -28.25
C VAL A 72 4.42 8.24 -29.77
N SER A 73 3.60 7.30 -30.25
CA SER A 73 3.32 7.09 -31.67
C SER A 73 2.54 8.23 -32.33
N GLY A 74 1.84 9.06 -31.55
CA GLY A 74 1.04 10.18 -32.02
C GLY A 74 -0.25 9.77 -32.74
N ASP A 75 -0.69 8.51 -32.63
CA ASP A 75 -1.86 7.96 -33.33
C ASP A 75 -3.03 7.62 -32.40
N ARG A 76 -2.86 7.75 -31.08
CA ARG A 76 -3.90 7.48 -30.07
C ARG A 76 -3.70 8.28 -28.81
N CYS A 77 -4.71 8.30 -27.94
CA CYS A 77 -4.53 8.71 -26.55
C CYS A 77 -3.60 7.73 -25.82
N ALA A 78 -2.70 8.28 -25.00
CA ALA A 78 -1.88 7.49 -24.11
C ALA A 78 -2.76 6.90 -23.01
N ASP A 79 -2.48 5.65 -22.62
CA ASP A 79 -3.12 5.02 -21.46
C ASP A 79 -2.19 5.06 -20.24
N LEU A 80 -2.77 4.94 -19.05
CA LEU A 80 -2.01 4.77 -17.82
C LEU A 80 -1.20 3.47 -17.88
N ASP A 81 0.07 3.55 -17.50
CA ASP A 81 0.95 2.41 -17.25
C ASP A 81 1.26 2.37 -15.74
N PRO A 82 0.43 1.67 -14.94
CA PRO A 82 0.60 1.60 -13.50
C PRO A 82 1.99 1.09 -13.10
N SER A 83 2.53 1.69 -12.04
CA SER A 83 3.76 1.21 -11.40
C SER A 83 3.63 -0.26 -10.98
N ASN A 84 4.76 -0.91 -10.70
CA ASN A 84 4.83 -2.30 -10.24
C ASN A 84 4.36 -3.35 -11.28
N GLY A 85 4.41 -3.01 -12.58
CA GLY A 85 4.15 -3.97 -13.66
C GLY A 85 2.67 -4.38 -13.76
N LEU A 86 1.77 -3.49 -13.37
CA LEU A 86 0.35 -3.77 -13.18
C LEU A 86 -0.54 -3.42 -14.38
N ALA A 87 0.07 -3.07 -15.52
CA ALA A 87 -0.61 -2.62 -16.72
C ALA A 87 -1.61 -3.64 -17.29
N ALA A 88 -1.23 -4.92 -17.33
CA ALA A 88 -2.11 -5.99 -17.82
C ALA A 88 -3.35 -6.19 -16.94
N GLN A 89 -3.24 -5.94 -15.64
CA GLN A 89 -4.37 -6.04 -14.71
C GLN A 89 -5.29 -4.83 -14.86
N LEU A 90 -4.76 -3.64 -15.18
CA LEU A 90 -5.58 -2.46 -15.47
C LEU A 90 -6.41 -2.69 -16.74
N ASP A 91 -5.86 -3.35 -17.76
CA ASP A 91 -6.60 -3.70 -18.98
C ASP A 91 -7.81 -4.61 -18.71
N LEU A 92 -7.76 -5.41 -17.63
CA LEU A 92 -8.90 -6.23 -17.22
C LEU A 92 -10.00 -5.40 -16.55
N ALA A 93 -9.68 -4.25 -15.94
CA ALA A 93 -10.56 -3.48 -15.05
C ALA A 93 -11.85 -3.00 -15.73
N GLY A 94 -11.78 -2.55 -16.99
CA GLY A 94 -12.96 -2.04 -17.72
C GLY A 94 -14.06 -3.08 -17.99
N ASN A 95 -13.71 -4.37 -17.93
CA ASN A 95 -14.67 -5.48 -18.07
C ASN A 95 -15.09 -6.07 -16.71
N ARG A 96 -14.72 -5.44 -15.59
CA ARG A 96 -15.08 -5.89 -14.24
C ARG A 96 -16.31 -5.15 -13.71
N GLU A 97 -16.81 -5.65 -12.59
CA GLU A 97 -17.90 -5.01 -11.88
C GLU A 97 -17.40 -3.78 -11.11
N ALA A 98 -18.32 -2.86 -10.81
CA ALA A 98 -18.07 -1.79 -9.87
C ALA A 98 -17.99 -2.35 -8.45
N LEU A 99 -17.00 -1.93 -7.68
CA LEU A 99 -16.82 -2.37 -6.30
C LEU A 99 -17.27 -1.29 -5.32
N VAL A 100 -18.25 -1.64 -4.50
CA VAL A 100 -18.70 -0.81 -3.38
C VAL A 100 -18.39 -1.54 -2.08
N LEU A 101 -17.53 -0.96 -1.26
CA LEU A 101 -17.17 -1.47 0.07
C LEU A 101 -17.80 -0.55 1.12
N ARG A 102 -18.75 -1.08 1.89
CA ARG A 102 -19.43 -0.39 2.98
C ARG A 102 -18.60 -0.40 4.26
N ASN A 103 -19.01 0.42 5.23
CA ASN A 103 -18.34 0.53 6.52
C ASN A 103 -18.27 -0.83 7.22
N GLY A 104 -17.06 -1.20 7.67
CA GLY A 104 -16.77 -2.47 8.31
C GLY A 104 -16.27 -3.55 7.34
N ALA A 105 -16.12 -3.25 6.05
CA ALA A 105 -15.59 -4.20 5.08
C ALA A 105 -14.13 -4.58 5.37
N VAL A 106 -13.77 -5.81 5.04
CA VAL A 106 -12.46 -6.41 5.25
C VAL A 106 -11.94 -7.02 3.96
N ILE A 107 -10.71 -6.68 3.59
CA ILE A 107 -9.97 -7.33 2.50
C ILE A 107 -8.85 -8.18 3.11
N ASN A 108 -8.80 -9.47 2.78
CA ASN A 108 -7.72 -10.36 3.20
C ASN A 108 -6.77 -10.65 2.03
N THR A 109 -5.57 -10.07 2.04
CA THR A 109 -4.56 -10.22 1.00
C THR A 109 -3.84 -11.56 1.03
N GLU A 110 -4.04 -12.36 2.08
CA GLU A 110 -3.54 -13.73 2.12
C GLU A 110 -4.43 -14.66 1.29
N THR A 111 -5.75 -14.53 1.43
CA THR A 111 -6.72 -15.46 0.84
C THR A 111 -7.39 -14.92 -0.43
N GLY A 112 -7.26 -13.61 -0.69
CA GLY A 112 -8.01 -12.91 -1.73
C GLY A 112 -9.49 -12.68 -1.36
N MET A 113 -9.91 -13.05 -0.14
CA MET A 113 -11.31 -12.92 0.28
C MET A 113 -11.65 -11.47 0.63
N ILE A 114 -12.77 -11.00 0.13
CA ILE A 114 -13.34 -9.68 0.44
C ILE A 114 -14.67 -9.89 1.13
N THR A 115 -14.83 -9.37 2.33
CA THR A 115 -16.08 -9.38 3.09
C THR A 115 -16.57 -7.96 3.22
N ASP A 116 -17.77 -7.67 2.72
CA ASP A 116 -18.37 -6.33 2.81
C ASP A 116 -18.86 -6.04 4.25
N GLY A 117 -19.22 -4.79 4.53
CA GLY A 117 -19.65 -4.33 5.86
C GLY A 117 -20.91 -5.00 6.42
N ASP A 118 -21.72 -5.64 5.56
CA ASP A 118 -22.88 -6.44 6.00
C ASP A 118 -22.56 -7.94 6.18
N GLY A 119 -21.30 -8.33 6.05
CA GLY A 119 -20.84 -9.71 6.17
C GLY A 119 -20.91 -10.52 4.87
N THR A 120 -21.42 -9.95 3.77
CA THR A 120 -21.46 -10.63 2.47
C THR A 120 -20.05 -10.85 1.94
N VAL A 121 -19.72 -12.08 1.53
CA VAL A 121 -18.46 -12.37 0.84
C VAL A 121 -18.61 -12.02 -0.63
N LEU A 122 -17.78 -11.07 -1.11
CA LEU A 122 -17.72 -10.67 -2.50
C LEU A 122 -16.73 -11.56 -3.24
N VAL A 123 -17.17 -12.19 -4.33
CA VAL A 123 -16.34 -13.06 -5.16
C VAL A 123 -15.84 -12.26 -6.36
N LEU A 124 -14.69 -11.63 -6.19
CA LEU A 124 -14.02 -10.87 -7.25
C LEU A 124 -12.78 -11.62 -7.76
N ALA A 125 -12.45 -11.42 -9.03
CA ALA A 125 -11.23 -11.97 -9.59
C ALA A 125 -10.02 -11.18 -9.08
N THR A 126 -9.10 -11.86 -8.41
CA THR A 126 -7.85 -11.30 -7.89
C THR A 126 -6.66 -12.01 -8.52
N THR A 127 -5.54 -11.33 -8.71
CA THR A 127 -4.31 -11.94 -9.22
C THR A 127 -3.16 -11.68 -8.24
N MET A 128 -2.36 -12.70 -7.98
CA MET A 128 -1.11 -12.52 -7.22
C MET A 128 0.01 -12.19 -8.18
N ILE A 129 0.76 -11.14 -7.88
CA ILE A 129 1.94 -10.72 -8.63
C ILE A 129 3.15 -10.99 -7.75
N ASP A 130 4.01 -11.86 -8.21
CA ASP A 130 5.26 -12.18 -7.53
C ASP A 130 6.18 -10.95 -7.60
N ALA A 131 6.58 -10.44 -6.42
CA ALA A 131 7.44 -9.28 -6.32
C ALA A 131 8.38 -9.43 -5.11
N ASP A 132 9.64 -9.00 -5.26
CA ASP A 132 10.59 -8.92 -4.16
C ASP A 132 10.51 -7.51 -3.53
N PRO A 133 10.41 -7.34 -2.19
CA PRO A 133 10.43 -8.39 -1.16
C PRO A 133 9.05 -8.93 -0.75
N VAL A 134 7.95 -8.43 -1.34
CA VAL A 134 6.59 -8.87 -0.99
C VAL A 134 5.74 -8.96 -2.25
N ASP A 135 5.03 -10.07 -2.39
CA ASP A 135 3.98 -10.24 -3.40
C ASP A 135 2.88 -9.17 -3.27
N VAL A 136 2.24 -8.89 -4.40
CA VAL A 136 1.13 -7.94 -4.52
C VAL A 136 -0.14 -8.68 -4.90
N MET A 137 -1.20 -8.53 -4.11
CA MET A 137 -2.55 -8.89 -4.52
C MET A 137 -3.14 -7.76 -5.36
N ALA A 138 -3.36 -8.02 -6.65
CA ALA A 138 -3.99 -7.12 -7.59
C ALA A 138 -5.50 -7.38 -7.69
N LEU A 139 -6.30 -6.31 -7.52
CA LEU A 139 -7.75 -6.30 -7.59
C LEU A 139 -8.21 -5.32 -8.68
N PRO A 140 -8.45 -5.79 -9.93
CA PRO A 140 -9.02 -4.97 -10.98
C PRO A 140 -10.54 -4.83 -10.83
N VAL A 141 -11.05 -3.61 -10.91
CA VAL A 141 -12.48 -3.26 -10.78
C VAL A 141 -12.83 -2.10 -11.72
N ARG A 142 -14.08 -1.97 -12.16
CA ARG A 142 -14.44 -0.87 -13.08
C ARG A 142 -14.41 0.48 -12.37
N SER A 143 -15.11 0.59 -11.25
CA SER A 143 -15.09 1.77 -10.36
C SER A 143 -15.02 1.34 -8.89
N LEU A 144 -14.61 2.24 -8.01
CA LEU A 144 -14.41 1.94 -6.59
C LEU A 144 -15.08 2.98 -5.70
N THR A 145 -15.95 2.53 -4.79
CA THR A 145 -16.48 3.34 -3.67
C THR A 145 -16.14 2.68 -2.35
N VAL A 146 -15.57 3.45 -1.41
CA VAL A 146 -15.01 2.92 -0.15
C VAL A 146 -15.54 3.70 1.05
N GLY A 147 -16.17 2.99 1.99
CA GLY A 147 -16.45 3.45 3.34
C GLY A 147 -15.29 3.17 4.30
N ASP A 148 -15.58 2.67 5.50
CA ASP A 148 -14.55 2.17 6.42
C ASP A 148 -14.10 0.75 6.04
N VAL A 149 -12.86 0.61 5.58
CA VAL A 149 -12.27 -0.65 5.11
C VAL A 149 -11.00 -0.96 5.89
N THR A 150 -10.87 -2.20 6.35
CA THR A 150 -9.63 -2.72 6.92
C THR A 150 -9.03 -3.79 6.00
N VAL A 151 -7.75 -3.65 5.67
CA VAL A 151 -7.01 -4.67 4.92
C VAL A 151 -6.09 -5.41 5.87
N ARG A 152 -6.06 -6.74 5.76
CA ARG A 152 -5.19 -7.64 6.53
C ARG A 152 -4.54 -8.65 5.60
N GLY A 153 -3.52 -9.33 6.08
CA GLY A 153 -2.77 -10.33 5.31
C GLY A 153 -1.30 -9.96 5.19
N THR A 154 -0.53 -10.78 4.48
CA THR A 154 0.93 -10.57 4.36
C THR A 154 1.33 -9.84 3.08
N ARG A 155 0.50 -9.90 2.03
CA ARG A 155 0.78 -9.33 0.70
C ARG A 155 0.37 -7.88 0.60
N ALA A 156 1.10 -7.08 -0.18
CA ALA A 156 0.69 -5.72 -0.50
C ALA A 156 -0.62 -5.71 -1.30
N LEU A 157 -1.39 -4.62 -1.25
CA LEU A 157 -2.64 -4.47 -2.01
C LEU A 157 -2.48 -3.46 -3.14
N ALA A 158 -2.85 -3.87 -4.36
CA ALA A 158 -3.03 -2.96 -5.48
C ALA A 158 -4.48 -3.04 -6.00
N ILE A 159 -5.13 -1.89 -6.14
CA ILE A 159 -6.47 -1.79 -6.75
C ILE A 159 -6.36 -0.99 -8.04
N LEU A 160 -6.86 -1.59 -9.12
CA LEU A 160 -6.74 -1.07 -10.47
C LEU A 160 -8.13 -0.73 -10.98
N VAL A 161 -8.34 0.52 -11.33
CA VAL A 161 -9.67 1.10 -11.52
C VAL A 161 -9.76 1.73 -12.92
N ASP A 162 -10.75 1.30 -13.68
CA ASP A 162 -10.98 1.81 -15.04
C ASP A 162 -11.58 3.22 -15.05
N GLU A 163 -12.42 3.53 -14.07
CA GLU A 163 -13.12 4.80 -13.93
C GLU A 163 -12.62 5.56 -12.68
N ASP A 164 -13.54 6.21 -11.96
CA ASP A 164 -13.27 7.01 -10.76
C ASP A 164 -13.22 6.16 -9.47
N VAL A 165 -12.49 6.70 -8.50
CA VAL A 165 -12.40 6.22 -7.12
C VAL A 165 -12.98 7.25 -6.16
N ALA A 166 -13.91 6.84 -5.30
CA ALA A 166 -14.47 7.66 -4.24
C ALA A 166 -14.26 7.00 -2.87
N ILE A 167 -13.57 7.69 -1.97
CA ILE A 167 -13.34 7.24 -0.59
C ILE A 167 -14.06 8.19 0.36
N ALA A 168 -15.02 7.66 1.11
CA ALA A 168 -15.85 8.40 2.06
C ALA A 168 -15.50 8.10 3.54
N GLY A 169 -14.78 7.01 3.82
CA GLY A 169 -14.39 6.61 5.18
C GLY A 169 -12.88 6.42 5.34
N VAL A 170 -12.49 5.54 6.27
CA VAL A 170 -11.09 5.17 6.50
C VAL A 170 -10.74 3.89 5.74
N PHE A 171 -9.84 4.00 4.76
CA PHE A 171 -9.21 2.87 4.09
C PHE A 171 -7.86 2.55 4.75
N SER A 172 -7.84 1.55 5.63
CA SER A 172 -6.66 1.22 6.43
C SER A 172 -5.95 -0.04 5.95
N VAL A 173 -4.65 0.10 5.66
CA VAL A 173 -3.65 -0.97 5.57
C VAL A 173 -2.68 -0.92 6.77
N SER A 174 -3.06 -0.25 7.86
CA SER A 174 -2.18 -0.01 9.01
C SER A 174 -1.83 -1.31 9.75
N GLY A 175 -0.66 -1.35 10.37
CA GLY A 175 -0.33 -2.38 11.36
C GLY A 175 -1.03 -2.10 12.69
N ASP A 176 -1.46 -3.14 13.39
CA ASP A 176 -2.11 -3.02 14.70
C ASP A 176 -1.38 -3.87 15.73
N ARG A 177 -0.82 -3.23 16.76
CA ARG A 177 0.01 -3.88 17.78
C ARG A 177 1.10 -4.75 17.14
N GLY A 178 0.99 -6.07 17.21
CA GLY A 178 1.90 -7.02 16.57
C GLY A 178 1.43 -7.59 15.23
N GLU A 179 0.19 -7.29 14.80
CA GLU A 179 -0.37 -7.69 13.51
C GLU A 179 0.17 -6.77 12.41
N GLN A 180 1.02 -7.33 11.56
CA GLN A 180 1.63 -6.65 10.42
C GLN A 180 0.57 -6.12 9.45
N GLY A 181 0.76 -4.89 8.97
CA GLY A 181 -0.02 -4.40 7.84
C GLY A 181 0.33 -5.17 6.56
N PRO A 182 -0.59 -5.26 5.57
CA PRO A 182 -0.35 -5.96 4.31
C PRO A 182 0.91 -5.47 3.59
N GLY A 183 1.88 -6.35 3.31
CA GLY A 183 3.15 -5.99 2.68
C GLY A 183 4.22 -5.41 3.62
N SER A 184 3.98 -5.39 4.93
CA SER A 184 4.99 -5.03 5.93
C SER A 184 6.06 -6.11 6.08
N LEU A 185 7.28 -5.71 6.45
CA LEU A 185 8.43 -6.60 6.62
C LEU A 185 8.73 -6.85 8.10
N SER A 186 8.83 -8.12 8.49
CA SER A 186 9.06 -8.53 9.89
C SER A 186 10.51 -8.91 10.21
N ASP A 187 11.31 -9.23 9.21
CA ASP A 187 12.61 -9.89 9.37
C ASP A 187 13.71 -9.34 8.44
N ARG A 188 13.41 -8.33 7.64
CA ARG A 188 14.40 -7.71 6.73
C ARG A 188 15.51 -7.02 7.55
N PRO A 189 16.78 -7.45 7.39
CA PRO A 189 17.90 -6.81 8.06
C PRO A 189 18.00 -5.34 7.70
N GLY A 190 18.39 -4.51 8.66
CA GLY A 190 18.61 -3.08 8.47
C GLY A 190 17.38 -2.22 8.71
N CYS A 191 16.20 -2.59 8.20
CA CYS A 191 14.98 -1.80 8.43
C CYS A 191 14.19 -2.21 9.69
N VAL A 192 14.27 -3.48 10.11
CA VAL A 192 13.64 -3.94 11.35
C VAL A 192 14.42 -3.40 12.55
N GLY A 193 13.70 -2.97 13.58
CA GLY A 193 14.32 -2.51 14.82
C GLY A 193 15.14 -3.61 15.50
N GLY A 194 16.30 -3.26 16.05
CA GLY A 194 17.14 -4.20 16.77
C GLY A 194 16.46 -4.72 18.03
N ALA A 195 16.61 -6.02 18.30
CA ALA A 195 16.16 -6.61 19.56
C ALA A 195 16.87 -5.97 20.77
N TYR A 196 16.27 -6.16 21.95
CA TYR A 196 16.89 -5.78 23.22
C TYR A 196 18.28 -6.42 23.40
N ARG A 197 19.11 -5.84 24.27
CA ARG A 197 20.41 -6.37 24.65
C ARG A 197 20.47 -6.59 26.16
N GLU A 198 21.15 -7.66 26.56
CA GLU A 198 21.54 -7.90 27.95
C GLU A 198 22.57 -6.88 28.42
N CYS A 199 22.42 -6.44 29.66
CA CYS A 199 23.32 -5.48 30.27
C CYS A 199 24.42 -6.21 31.05
N PRO A 200 25.58 -5.57 31.31
CA PRO A 200 26.71 -6.23 31.97
C PRO A 200 26.41 -6.77 33.38
N ASP A 201 25.38 -6.24 34.04
CA ASP A 201 24.95 -6.68 35.38
C ASP A 201 24.05 -7.93 35.37
N PHE A 202 23.63 -8.40 34.17
CA PHE A 202 22.68 -9.49 33.94
C PHE A 202 21.32 -9.33 34.63
N ALA A 203 21.05 -8.15 35.18
CA ALA A 203 19.85 -7.86 35.95
C ALA A 203 18.93 -6.85 35.23
N SER A 204 19.47 -6.20 34.19
CA SER A 204 18.78 -5.23 33.35
C SER A 204 18.88 -5.56 31.86
N PHE A 205 18.01 -4.92 31.07
CA PHE A 205 17.96 -5.05 29.61
C PHE A 205 17.79 -3.68 28.96
N SER A 206 18.42 -3.47 27.80
CA SER A 206 18.09 -2.32 26.96
C SER A 206 16.67 -2.46 26.41
N GLY A 207 16.07 -1.36 25.99
CA GLY A 207 14.89 -1.42 25.14
C GLY A 207 15.26 -1.86 23.72
N ALA A 208 14.27 -2.33 22.97
CA ALA A 208 14.42 -2.63 21.54
C ALA A 208 14.26 -1.37 20.67
N GLY A 209 14.87 -1.35 19.49
CA GLY A 209 14.73 -0.24 18.53
C GLY A 209 13.39 -0.28 17.79
N GLY A 210 12.91 0.87 17.32
CA GLY A 210 11.75 0.96 16.42
C GLY A 210 12.11 0.66 14.96
N GLY A 211 11.11 0.28 14.17
CA GLY A 211 11.28 -0.02 12.75
C GLY A 211 11.47 1.23 11.90
N GLY A 212 12.12 1.09 10.74
CA GLY A 212 12.32 2.17 9.75
C GLY A 212 11.65 1.88 8.40
N PHE A 213 11.36 2.94 7.64
CA PHE A 213 10.93 2.84 6.23
C PHE A 213 11.20 4.12 5.44
N GLY A 214 10.38 5.16 5.63
CA GLY A 214 10.57 6.48 5.04
C GLY A 214 11.60 7.33 5.79
N SER A 215 11.66 7.15 7.11
CA SER A 215 12.72 7.65 8.00
C SER A 215 13.31 6.50 8.83
N ASP A 216 14.42 6.79 9.51
CA ASP A 216 14.94 5.93 10.56
C ASP A 216 13.91 5.86 11.72
N GLY A 217 13.88 4.72 12.41
CA GLY A 217 13.19 4.58 13.69
C GLY A 217 14.03 5.14 14.85
N GLY A 218 13.47 5.09 16.05
CA GLY A 218 14.19 5.43 17.28
C GLY A 218 14.95 4.21 17.82
N ALA A 219 16.19 4.39 18.23
CA ALA A 219 16.92 3.39 19.02
C ALA A 219 16.23 3.06 20.36
N GLY A 220 16.45 1.85 20.86
CA GLY A 220 15.95 1.45 22.18
C GLY A 220 16.79 2.05 23.29
N GLY A 221 16.15 2.46 24.39
CA GLY A 221 16.82 3.09 25.53
C GLY A 221 17.90 2.18 26.14
N PRO A 222 19.05 2.71 26.54
CA PRO A 222 20.10 1.92 27.16
C PRO A 222 19.69 1.62 28.61
N CYS A 223 20.15 0.46 29.09
CA CYS A 223 20.31 0.22 30.52
C CYS A 223 21.68 0.71 30.98
N ASP A 224 21.93 0.67 32.29
CA ASP A 224 23.18 1.14 32.88
C ASP A 224 24.39 0.39 32.30
N GLY A 225 25.27 1.16 31.64
CA GLY A 225 26.53 0.64 31.07
C GLY A 225 26.42 -0.10 29.73
N ALA A 226 25.26 -0.14 29.07
CA ALA A 226 25.10 -0.77 27.75
C ALA A 226 24.87 0.23 26.60
N SER A 227 25.13 -0.24 25.37
CA SER A 227 24.78 0.49 24.15
C SER A 227 23.29 0.36 23.82
N PHE A 228 22.73 1.36 23.13
CA PHE A 228 21.39 1.31 22.56
C PHE A 228 21.16 0.07 21.68
N ALA A 229 19.93 -0.47 21.69
CA ALA A 229 19.53 -1.38 20.63
C ALA A 229 19.46 -0.61 19.30
N PRO A 230 20.01 -1.16 18.20
CA PRO A 230 20.00 -0.48 16.91
C PRO A 230 18.58 -0.11 16.47
N MET A 231 18.42 1.07 15.88
CA MET A 231 17.18 1.46 15.22
C MET A 231 17.07 0.87 13.82
N GLY A 232 15.85 0.68 13.33
CA GLY A 232 15.58 0.37 11.95
C GLY A 232 15.90 1.57 11.04
N ARG A 233 16.48 1.30 9.88
CA ARG A 233 16.91 2.31 8.90
C ARG A 233 15.82 2.63 7.86
N ALA A 234 15.90 3.82 7.30
CA ALA A 234 15.11 4.28 6.18
C ALA A 234 15.48 3.54 4.88
N GLU A 235 14.88 2.37 4.65
CA GLU A 235 15.15 1.54 3.45
C GLU A 235 14.04 1.60 2.39
N GLY A 236 13.00 2.40 2.58
CA GLY A 236 11.89 2.48 1.63
C GLY A 236 12.30 3.18 0.34
N ASN A 237 11.89 2.65 -0.82
CA ASN A 237 12.06 3.36 -2.09
C ASN A 237 11.07 4.55 -2.16
N PRO A 238 11.54 5.80 -2.37
CA PRO A 238 10.68 6.98 -2.58
C PRO A 238 9.64 6.83 -3.70
N GLN A 239 9.91 6.00 -4.71
CA GLN A 239 8.98 5.71 -5.81
C GLN A 239 7.99 4.58 -5.51
N LEU A 240 8.14 3.85 -4.39
CA LEU A 240 7.32 2.69 -4.04
C LEU A 240 7.27 1.61 -5.15
N VAL A 241 8.42 1.42 -5.81
CA VAL A 241 8.69 0.34 -6.76
C VAL A 241 9.94 -0.41 -6.29
N PRO A 242 9.84 -1.63 -5.75
CA PRO A 242 8.63 -2.42 -5.55
C PRO A 242 7.68 -1.84 -4.48
N LEU A 243 6.39 -2.14 -4.60
CA LEU A 243 5.37 -1.80 -3.60
C LEU A 243 5.57 -2.63 -2.34
N ARG A 244 5.88 -1.97 -1.23
CA ARG A 244 6.02 -2.62 0.08
C ARG A 244 5.68 -1.69 1.23
N GLY A 245 5.40 -2.30 2.38
CA GLY A 245 5.09 -1.63 3.63
C GLY A 245 6.34 -1.29 4.44
N GLY A 246 6.06 -0.81 5.65
CA GLY A 246 7.06 -0.47 6.66
C GLY A 246 7.65 -1.69 7.32
N CYS A 247 8.63 -1.48 8.18
CA CYS A 247 9.26 -2.56 8.95
C CYS A 247 8.77 -2.57 10.40
N ARG A 248 8.73 -3.78 10.96
CA ARG A 248 8.44 -4.02 12.37
C ARG A 248 9.49 -3.39 13.28
N GLY A 249 9.08 -3.00 14.49
CA GLY A 249 10.02 -2.73 15.59
C GLY A 249 10.78 -3.98 16.04
N GLY A 250 11.73 -3.78 16.95
CA GLY A 250 12.45 -4.86 17.62
C GLY A 250 11.64 -5.46 18.77
N GLY A 251 11.71 -6.78 18.90
CA GLY A 251 11.08 -7.51 19.99
C GLY A 251 11.72 -7.17 21.33
N GLY A 252 10.87 -6.98 22.35
CA GLY A 252 11.30 -7.02 23.74
C GLY A 252 11.61 -8.46 24.17
N GLY A 253 11.69 -8.67 25.49
CA GLY A 253 11.96 -9.97 26.11
C GLY A 253 10.87 -10.99 25.82
N GLN A 254 10.89 -12.09 26.57
CA GLN A 254 9.86 -13.12 26.46
C GLN A 254 8.46 -12.50 26.58
N ASN A 255 7.58 -12.82 25.64
CA ASN A 255 6.17 -12.40 25.60
C ASN A 255 5.91 -10.92 25.26
N SER A 256 6.92 -10.13 24.88
CA SER A 256 6.71 -8.79 24.31
C SER A 256 6.59 -8.85 22.79
N ALA A 257 5.57 -8.19 22.23
CA ALA A 257 5.44 -8.06 20.78
C ALA A 257 5.96 -6.69 20.34
N ALA A 258 6.86 -6.67 19.36
CA ALA A 258 7.22 -5.42 18.71
C ALA A 258 6.04 -4.88 17.89
N GLY A 259 5.99 -3.55 17.78
CA GLY A 259 5.03 -2.84 16.96
C GLY A 259 5.15 -3.24 15.49
N ALA A 260 4.02 -3.51 14.88
CA ALA A 260 3.87 -3.90 13.50
C ALA A 260 4.17 -2.75 12.54
N GLY A 261 4.90 -3.00 11.46
CA GLY A 261 5.01 -2.05 10.36
C GLY A 261 3.65 -1.89 9.65
N GLY A 262 3.37 -0.67 9.19
CA GLY A 262 2.22 -0.36 8.35
C GLY A 262 2.33 -1.01 6.98
N GLY A 263 1.19 -1.28 6.35
CA GLY A 263 1.12 -1.98 5.07
C GLY A 263 1.36 -1.09 3.85
N ALA A 264 1.11 -1.66 2.67
CA ALA A 264 1.29 -1.04 1.38
C ALA A 264 -0.01 -1.05 0.59
N LEU A 265 -0.38 0.11 0.05
CA LEU A 265 -1.52 0.28 -0.83
C LEU A 265 -1.11 1.01 -2.10
N GLN A 266 -1.47 0.46 -3.25
CA GLN A 266 -1.48 1.16 -4.53
C GLN A 266 -2.92 1.27 -5.03
N ILE A 267 -3.32 2.46 -5.46
CA ILE A 267 -4.56 2.68 -6.22
C ILE A 267 -4.16 3.32 -7.54
N SER A 268 -4.47 2.65 -8.65
CA SER A 268 -4.22 3.14 -10.00
C SER A 268 -5.54 3.29 -10.74
N ALA A 269 -5.90 4.50 -11.14
CA ALA A 269 -7.18 4.81 -11.76
C ALA A 269 -6.98 5.54 -13.10
N ARG A 270 -7.70 5.18 -14.16
CA ARG A 270 -7.70 6.01 -15.39
C ARG A 270 -8.46 7.33 -15.17
N GLY A 271 -9.41 7.35 -14.24
CA GLY A 271 -10.17 8.53 -13.82
C GLY A 271 -9.54 9.30 -12.65
N ALA A 272 -10.38 9.89 -11.82
CA ALA A 272 -10.01 10.65 -10.63
C ALA A 272 -9.99 9.78 -9.36
N ILE A 273 -9.09 10.08 -8.42
CA ILE A 273 -9.16 9.59 -7.05
C ILE A 273 -9.61 10.71 -6.13
N ARG A 274 -10.77 10.54 -5.50
CA ARG A 274 -11.38 11.52 -4.59
C ARG A 274 -11.48 10.97 -3.17
N LEU A 275 -10.95 11.71 -2.21
CA LEU A 275 -11.20 11.49 -0.78
C LEU A 275 -12.16 12.59 -0.30
N GLY A 276 -13.35 12.17 0.13
CA GLY A 276 -14.38 13.07 0.65
C GLY A 276 -14.04 13.66 2.02
N PRO A 277 -14.90 14.55 2.56
CA PRO A 277 -14.61 15.25 3.81
C PRO A 277 -14.36 14.30 4.98
N GLY A 278 -13.19 14.40 5.61
CA GLY A 278 -12.81 13.54 6.73
C GLY A 278 -12.41 12.10 6.36
N ALA A 279 -12.35 11.75 5.08
CA ALA A 279 -11.91 10.42 4.62
C ALA A 279 -10.38 10.26 4.75
N PHE A 280 -9.92 9.04 5.06
CA PHE A 280 -8.49 8.76 5.23
C PHE A 280 -8.03 7.53 4.46
N ILE A 281 -6.80 7.58 3.94
CA ILE A 281 -6.02 6.38 3.63
C ILE A 281 -4.90 6.28 4.66
N ALA A 282 -4.81 5.13 5.34
CA ALA A 282 -3.91 4.94 6.47
C ALA A 282 -3.01 3.71 6.31
N ALA A 283 -1.71 3.93 6.35
CA ALA A 283 -0.66 2.91 6.40
C ALA A 283 0.21 3.12 7.66
N ASN A 284 -0.42 3.34 8.81
CA ASN A 284 0.29 3.63 10.06
C ASN A 284 0.95 2.39 10.65
N GLY A 285 2.05 2.57 11.38
CA GLY A 285 2.67 1.53 12.19
C GLY A 285 1.97 1.33 13.53
N GLY A 286 2.00 0.10 14.03
CA GLY A 286 1.52 -0.28 15.35
C GLY A 286 2.48 0.14 16.47
N GLY A 287 1.93 0.39 17.66
CA GLY A 287 2.72 0.61 18.87
C GLY A 287 3.32 -0.69 19.40
N GLY A 288 4.45 -0.61 20.10
CA GLY A 288 5.02 -1.74 20.83
C GLY A 288 4.05 -2.25 21.91
N TRP A 289 4.16 -3.53 22.25
CA TRP A 289 3.32 -4.16 23.27
C TRP A 289 4.14 -4.96 24.27
N GLY A 290 3.78 -4.85 25.55
CA GLY A 290 4.29 -5.70 26.63
C GLY A 290 3.45 -6.97 26.82
N PRO A 291 3.94 -7.93 27.60
CA PRO A 291 3.21 -9.15 27.90
C PRO A 291 1.86 -8.87 28.58
N PRO A 292 0.80 -9.65 28.29
CA PRO A 292 -0.39 -9.65 29.12
C PRO A 292 0.04 -9.98 30.54
N THR A 293 -0.48 -9.26 31.54
CA THR A 293 -0.05 -9.29 32.95
C THR A 293 0.07 -10.73 33.44
N ASN A 294 1.26 -11.31 33.34
CA ASN A 294 1.50 -12.62 33.92
C ASN A 294 1.92 -12.37 35.37
N PRO A 295 1.14 -12.81 36.37
CA PRO A 295 1.46 -12.58 37.77
C PRO A 295 2.79 -13.22 38.21
N THR A 296 3.42 -14.05 37.38
CA THR A 296 4.76 -14.60 37.65
C THR A 296 5.91 -13.66 37.31
N CYS A 297 5.65 -12.56 36.60
CA CYS A 297 6.62 -11.50 36.38
C CYS A 297 6.64 -10.59 37.62
N SER A 298 7.22 -11.10 38.72
CA SER A 298 7.50 -10.26 39.88
C SER A 298 8.62 -9.28 39.49
N PRO A 299 8.40 -7.96 39.58
CA PRO A 299 9.41 -6.94 39.26
C PRO A 299 10.63 -6.99 40.20
N PHE A 300 10.57 -7.83 41.24
CA PHE A 300 11.60 -7.96 42.25
C PHE A 300 11.85 -9.44 42.53
N PHE A 301 13.07 -9.89 42.23
CA PHE A 301 13.71 -11.07 42.80
C PHE A 301 13.04 -12.45 42.59
N THR A 302 13.34 -13.11 41.48
CA THR A 302 13.77 -14.51 41.60
C THR A 302 15.16 -14.64 40.98
N ARG A 303 16.14 -14.94 41.84
CA ARG A 303 17.53 -15.22 41.47
C ARG A 303 17.54 -16.51 40.63
N GLY A 304 17.25 -16.39 39.33
CA GLY A 304 17.07 -17.51 38.40
C GLY A 304 15.87 -17.41 37.44
N GLY A 305 15.02 -16.38 37.53
CA GLY A 305 13.91 -16.15 36.59
C GLY A 305 14.31 -15.18 35.47
N LEU A 306 13.96 -15.52 34.22
CA LEU A 306 14.15 -14.62 33.09
C LEU A 306 13.30 -13.36 33.28
N PRO A 307 13.88 -12.16 33.18
CA PRO A 307 13.17 -10.90 33.39
C PRO A 307 12.19 -10.64 32.24
N CYS A 308 10.98 -10.24 32.60
CA CYS A 308 9.87 -10.03 31.67
C CYS A 308 9.79 -8.59 31.13
N GLU A 309 10.75 -7.72 31.45
CA GLU A 309 10.52 -6.26 31.51
C GLU A 309 11.10 -5.45 30.34
N ASN A 310 11.38 -6.06 29.19
CA ASN A 310 12.16 -5.34 28.19
C ASN A 310 11.22 -4.54 27.26
N GLY A 311 11.53 -3.26 27.04
CA GLY A 311 10.75 -2.41 26.15
C GLY A 311 10.77 -2.90 24.70
N SER A 312 9.62 -2.87 24.04
CA SER A 312 9.47 -3.25 22.62
C SER A 312 9.37 -2.01 21.73
N GLY A 313 9.97 -2.07 20.54
CA GLY A 313 9.99 -0.94 19.62
C GLY A 313 8.66 -0.76 18.88
N GLY A 314 8.33 0.49 18.51
CA GLY A 314 7.21 0.80 17.63
C GLY A 314 7.48 0.42 16.17
N GLY A 315 6.44 0.10 15.41
CA GLY A 315 6.54 -0.21 13.99
C GLY A 315 6.52 1.04 13.12
N ALA A 316 7.18 0.98 11.96
CA ALA A 316 7.21 2.09 11.01
C ALA A 316 5.89 2.26 10.26
N GLY A 317 5.60 3.46 9.76
CA GLY A 317 4.57 3.64 8.73
C GLY A 317 4.93 2.93 7.42
N GLY A 318 3.93 2.65 6.59
CA GLY A 318 4.04 1.91 5.34
C GLY A 318 3.96 2.77 4.07
N GLY A 319 3.54 2.16 2.95
CA GLY A 319 3.57 2.78 1.61
C GLY A 319 2.17 3.11 1.09
N ILE A 320 1.96 4.32 0.59
CA ILE A 320 0.75 4.72 -0.13
C ILE A 320 1.15 5.27 -1.50
N LEU A 321 0.71 4.62 -2.57
CA LEU A 321 0.92 5.05 -3.95
C LEU A 321 -0.43 5.29 -4.63
N LEU A 322 -0.70 6.54 -5.04
CA LEU A 322 -1.89 6.89 -5.81
C LEU A 322 -1.46 7.30 -7.21
N GLU A 323 -2.04 6.69 -8.25
CA GLU A 323 -1.75 6.98 -9.65
C GLU A 323 -3.06 7.25 -10.38
N ALA A 324 -3.25 8.46 -10.89
CA ALA A 324 -4.53 8.86 -11.49
C ALA A 324 -4.42 10.04 -12.45
N ALA A 325 -5.51 10.36 -13.15
CA ALA A 325 -5.61 11.61 -13.90
C ALA A 325 -5.51 12.82 -12.96
N THR A 326 -6.30 12.77 -11.88
CA THR A 326 -6.32 13.76 -10.80
C THR A 326 -6.45 13.07 -9.44
N VAL A 327 -5.94 13.72 -8.40
CA VAL A 327 -6.12 13.34 -7.00
C VAL A 327 -6.66 14.55 -6.25
N GLU A 328 -7.82 14.38 -5.63
CA GLU A 328 -8.58 15.42 -4.94
C GLU A 328 -8.84 15.00 -3.50
N LEU A 329 -8.39 15.82 -2.54
CA LEU A 329 -8.58 15.59 -1.11
C LEU A 329 -9.41 16.74 -0.54
N ASP A 330 -10.63 16.42 -0.12
CA ASP A 330 -11.53 17.40 0.49
C ASP A 330 -11.04 17.88 1.86
N THR A 331 -11.77 18.86 2.42
CA THR A 331 -11.50 19.41 3.74
C THR A 331 -11.48 18.31 4.80
N GLY A 332 -10.37 18.21 5.53
CA GLY A 332 -10.19 17.22 6.59
C GLY A 332 -9.89 15.79 6.11
N ALA A 333 -9.89 15.54 4.80
CA ALA A 333 -9.39 14.28 4.24
C ALA A 333 -7.88 14.14 4.53
N GLY A 334 -7.35 12.92 4.48
CA GLY A 334 -5.93 12.73 4.76
C GLY A 334 -5.29 11.44 4.28
N LEU A 335 -3.96 11.51 4.18
CA LEU A 335 -3.08 10.38 3.88
C LEU A 335 -2.06 10.28 5.02
N THR A 336 -2.06 9.16 5.75
CA THR A 336 -1.18 8.98 6.91
C THR A 336 -0.41 7.67 6.86
N ALA A 337 0.91 7.76 7.02
CA ALA A 337 1.83 6.65 7.20
C ALA A 337 2.79 6.98 8.35
N ASN A 338 2.24 7.19 9.54
CA ASN A 338 2.96 7.54 10.75
C ASN A 338 3.52 6.31 11.47
N GLY A 339 4.62 6.49 12.20
CA GLY A 339 5.18 5.44 13.04
C GLY A 339 4.42 5.28 14.36
N GLY A 340 4.42 4.06 14.90
CA GLY A 340 3.91 3.78 16.24
C GLY A 340 4.92 4.11 17.34
N SER A 341 4.45 4.26 18.57
CA SER A 341 5.32 4.50 19.74
C SER A 341 5.95 3.21 20.28
N GLY A 342 7.10 3.35 20.93
CA GLY A 342 7.74 2.27 21.69
C GLY A 342 7.09 2.07 23.06
N HIS A 343 7.28 0.88 23.63
CA HIS A 343 6.66 0.46 24.89
C HIS A 343 7.69 0.21 26.01
N TYR A 344 7.23 0.22 27.25
CA TYR A 344 7.99 -0.16 28.44
C TYR A 344 7.46 -1.48 29.01
N GLY A 345 8.29 -2.54 29.05
CA GLY A 345 7.86 -3.94 29.05
C GLY A 345 7.03 -4.48 30.23
N VAL A 346 6.65 -3.70 31.24
CA VAL A 346 6.01 -4.24 32.47
C VAL A 346 4.48 -4.15 32.50
N LEU A 347 3.84 -3.57 31.48
CA LEU A 347 2.39 -3.35 31.46
C LEU A 347 1.74 -4.01 30.25
N ALA A 348 0.56 -4.61 30.44
CA ALA A 348 -0.21 -5.29 29.40
C ALA A 348 -0.87 -4.34 28.37
N THR A 349 -0.56 -3.05 28.44
CA THR A 349 -1.13 -2.02 27.58
C THR A 349 -0.30 -1.89 26.31
N ALA A 350 -0.94 -1.80 25.15
CA ALA A 350 -0.23 -1.43 23.94
C ALA A 350 0.19 0.04 24.01
N ALA A 351 1.38 0.35 23.51
CA ALA A 351 1.76 1.72 23.19
C ALA A 351 0.89 2.24 22.04
N SER A 352 0.80 3.56 21.89
CA SER A 352 -0.04 4.17 20.87
C SER A 352 0.45 3.82 19.44
N PRO A 353 -0.46 3.47 18.51
CA PRO A 353 -0.11 3.34 17.09
C PRO A 353 0.15 4.72 16.46
N GLY A 354 0.54 4.74 15.19
CA GLY A 354 0.55 5.96 14.38
C GLY A 354 -0.85 6.55 14.27
N LEU A 355 -0.95 7.89 14.34
CA LEU A 355 -2.24 8.60 14.42
C LEU A 355 -2.74 9.00 13.01
N LEU A 356 -4.06 9.16 12.86
CA LEU A 356 -4.68 9.81 11.69
C LEU A 356 -4.54 11.34 11.75
N SER A 357 -3.32 11.83 11.97
CA SER A 357 -3.02 13.25 12.14
C SER A 357 -1.58 13.56 11.72
N THR A 358 -1.18 14.82 11.76
CA THR A 358 0.23 15.22 11.61
C THR A 358 1.03 15.14 12.91
N ALA A 359 0.39 14.77 14.02
CA ALA A 359 1.06 14.68 15.32
C ALA A 359 1.80 13.34 15.46
N PRO A 360 3.03 13.35 16.00
CA PRO A 360 3.73 12.14 16.42
C PRO A 360 2.89 11.29 17.37
N SER A 361 3.01 9.98 17.28
CA SER A 361 2.40 9.08 18.28
C SER A 361 3.03 9.36 19.66
N PRO A 362 2.23 9.59 20.71
CA PRO A 362 2.77 9.94 22.03
C PRO A 362 3.62 8.80 22.58
N ALA A 363 4.65 9.17 23.35
CA ALA A 363 5.47 8.21 24.07
C ALA A 363 4.60 7.44 25.07
N PHE A 364 4.82 6.12 25.17
CA PHE A 364 4.22 5.37 26.26
C PHE A 364 4.82 5.82 27.60
N VAL A 365 3.98 6.32 28.51
CA VAL A 365 4.39 6.71 29.86
C VAL A 365 3.82 5.68 30.82
N PRO A 366 4.65 4.77 31.36
CA PRO A 366 4.19 3.82 32.37
C PRO A 366 3.72 4.55 33.63
N GLY A 367 2.65 4.04 34.26
CA GLY A 367 2.10 4.62 35.49
C GLY A 367 2.94 4.36 36.75
N CYS A 368 4.09 3.69 36.66
CA CYS A 368 4.99 3.44 37.78
C CYS A 368 6.01 4.57 37.97
N ALA A 369 6.29 4.91 39.22
CA ALA A 369 7.25 5.95 39.57
C ALA A 369 8.67 5.55 39.16
N GLY A 370 9.34 6.40 38.36
CA GLY A 370 10.71 6.18 37.90
C GLY A 370 10.86 5.27 36.67
N CYS A 371 9.75 4.75 36.14
CA CYS A 371 9.78 3.95 34.93
C CYS A 371 10.05 4.84 33.69
N PRO A 372 11.01 4.48 32.81
CA PRO A 372 11.31 5.27 31.63
C PRO A 372 10.16 5.25 30.62
N SER A 373 10.04 6.33 29.85
CA SER A 373 9.06 6.42 28.76
C SER A 373 9.56 5.75 27.48
N GLY A 374 8.64 5.15 26.74
CA GLY A 374 8.87 4.72 25.36
C GLY A 374 9.19 5.88 24.41
N GLY A 375 9.77 5.56 23.25
CA GLY A 375 9.99 6.52 22.18
C GLY A 375 8.69 6.91 21.48
N ARG A 376 8.59 8.16 21.02
CA ARG A 376 7.50 8.66 20.19
C ARG A 376 7.66 8.15 18.76
N GLY A 377 6.55 7.78 18.12
CA GLY A 377 6.54 7.44 16.71
C GLY A 377 6.66 8.68 15.83
N ALA A 378 7.36 8.58 14.70
CA ALA A 378 7.56 9.69 13.78
C ALA A 378 6.26 10.09 13.06
N ALA A 379 6.14 11.38 12.71
CA ALA A 379 5.04 11.90 11.91
C ALA A 379 5.48 13.17 11.16
N ARG A 380 4.92 13.40 9.98
CA ARG A 380 5.19 14.56 9.12
C ARG A 380 6.67 14.72 8.79
N GLY A 381 7.37 15.58 9.52
CA GLY A 381 8.82 15.81 9.43
C GLY A 381 9.48 15.80 10.80
N VAL A 382 8.82 15.19 11.79
CA VAL A 382 9.35 14.94 13.12
C VAL A 382 9.81 13.50 13.18
N ASP A 383 11.10 13.31 13.46
CA ASP A 383 11.71 11.99 13.56
C ASP A 383 11.20 11.22 14.79
N ALA A 384 11.32 9.90 14.71
CA ALA A 384 11.04 9.03 15.85
C ALA A 384 12.03 9.31 16.98
N THR A 385 11.59 9.20 18.23
CA THR A 385 12.49 9.38 19.37
C THR A 385 13.00 8.05 19.90
N HIS A 386 14.20 8.08 20.47
CA HIS A 386 14.72 6.97 21.26
C HIS A 386 13.84 6.69 22.48
N GLY A 387 13.88 5.44 22.95
CA GLY A 387 13.34 5.11 24.27
C GLY A 387 14.21 5.71 25.38
N ALA A 388 13.61 6.07 26.51
CA ALA A 388 14.35 6.60 27.64
C ALA A 388 15.22 5.52 28.30
N SER A 389 16.35 5.96 28.85
CA SER A 389 17.24 5.14 29.67
C SER A 389 16.66 4.89 31.05
N GLY A 390 17.00 3.77 31.66
CA GLY A 390 16.67 3.45 33.04
C GLY A 390 17.20 2.07 33.42
N TYR A 391 16.79 1.57 34.59
CA TYR A 391 17.13 0.21 35.00
C TYR A 391 16.74 -0.80 33.91
N ASN A 392 15.53 -0.68 33.35
CA ASN A 392 15.17 -1.35 32.10
C ASN A 392 14.91 -0.29 31.03
N GLY A 393 15.64 -0.37 29.92
CA GLY A 393 15.49 0.56 28.80
C GLY A 393 14.13 0.42 28.12
N SER A 394 13.55 1.54 27.68
CA SER A 394 12.29 1.53 26.94
C SER A 394 12.47 1.37 25.44
N GLY A 395 11.47 0.86 24.74
CA GLY A 395 11.54 0.70 23.29
C GLY A 395 11.54 2.05 22.54
N GLY A 396 12.22 2.11 21.40
CA GLY A 396 12.21 3.28 20.51
C GLY A 396 10.94 3.37 19.65
N GLY A 397 10.59 4.57 19.18
CA GLY A 397 9.43 4.76 18.29
C GLY A 397 9.73 4.34 16.84
N GLY A 398 8.69 4.04 16.05
CA GLY A 398 8.82 3.71 14.63
C GLY A 398 8.95 4.96 13.75
N GLY A 399 9.65 4.81 12.61
CA GLY A 399 9.80 5.86 11.59
C GLY A 399 8.53 6.11 10.78
N VAL A 400 8.51 7.20 10.01
CA VAL A 400 7.41 7.46 9.05
C VAL A 400 7.51 6.51 7.88
N GLY A 401 6.40 6.35 7.17
CA GLY A 401 6.33 5.66 5.90
C GLY A 401 6.55 6.57 4.70
N ARG A 402 5.93 6.25 3.57
CA ARG A 402 6.05 7.01 2.32
C ARG A 402 4.71 7.15 1.63
N ILE A 403 4.48 8.32 1.04
CA ILE A 403 3.27 8.64 0.29
C ILE A 403 3.73 9.21 -1.06
N ARG A 404 3.22 8.67 -2.16
CA ARG A 404 3.57 9.06 -3.53
C ARG A 404 2.28 9.30 -4.33
N LEU A 405 2.20 10.44 -5.00
CA LEU A 405 1.11 10.80 -5.90
C LEU A 405 1.65 10.94 -7.33
N ASN A 406 1.27 10.03 -8.22
CA ASN A 406 1.56 10.11 -9.65
C ASN A 406 0.31 10.64 -10.37
N LEU A 407 0.46 11.71 -11.15
CA LEU A 407 -0.64 12.36 -11.84
C LEU A 407 -0.39 12.48 -13.34
N ALA A 408 -1.45 12.70 -14.12
CA ALA A 408 -1.30 13.11 -15.52
C ALA A 408 -0.38 14.34 -15.65
N ALA A 409 0.35 14.42 -16.76
CA ALA A 409 1.30 15.51 -16.99
C ALA A 409 0.59 16.88 -16.91
N GLY A 410 1.13 17.79 -16.11
CA GLY A 410 0.54 19.12 -15.88
C GLY A 410 -0.55 19.18 -14.80
N SER A 411 -1.05 18.04 -14.32
CA SER A 411 -1.97 18.00 -13.18
C SER A 411 -1.25 18.31 -11.87
N VAL A 412 -1.92 19.08 -11.00
CA VAL A 412 -1.49 19.36 -9.63
C VAL A 412 -2.56 18.77 -8.69
N PRO A 413 -2.18 18.03 -7.63
CA PRO A 413 -3.19 17.46 -6.74
C PRO A 413 -3.92 18.58 -5.99
N ALA A 414 -5.24 18.47 -5.89
CA ALA A 414 -6.04 19.39 -5.10
C ALA A 414 -5.99 18.93 -3.62
N LEU A 415 -4.97 19.39 -2.89
CA LEU A 415 -4.69 18.94 -1.51
C LEU A 415 -5.41 19.73 -0.41
N GLY A 416 -6.20 20.77 -0.75
CA GLY A 416 -7.03 21.52 0.20
C GLY A 416 -6.38 21.82 1.55
N SER A 417 -7.13 21.58 2.63
CA SER A 417 -6.63 21.56 4.02
C SER A 417 -6.37 20.13 4.50
N ALA A 418 -5.93 19.25 3.61
CA ALA A 418 -5.79 17.83 3.89
C ALA A 418 -4.70 17.55 4.94
N VAL A 419 -4.90 16.48 5.70
CA VAL A 419 -3.94 15.95 6.67
C VAL A 419 -2.94 15.05 5.94
N LEU A 420 -1.71 15.51 5.78
CA LEU A 420 -0.66 14.79 5.08
C LEU A 420 0.50 14.48 6.04
N SER A 421 0.76 13.20 6.28
CA SER A 421 1.81 12.78 7.21
C SER A 421 2.40 11.42 6.85
N PRO A 422 3.62 11.35 6.24
CA PRO A 422 4.48 12.46 5.84
C PRO A 422 3.93 13.27 4.65
N ALA A 423 4.66 14.31 4.24
CA ALA A 423 4.32 15.02 3.00
C ALA A 423 4.49 14.07 1.78
N PRO A 424 3.54 14.04 0.83
CA PRO A 424 3.66 13.19 -0.35
C PRO A 424 4.73 13.70 -1.31
N SER A 425 5.45 12.78 -1.96
CA SER A 425 6.21 13.10 -3.18
C SER A 425 5.27 13.10 -4.39
N ILE A 426 5.46 14.07 -5.29
CA ILE A 426 4.61 14.30 -6.47
C ILE A 426 5.45 14.13 -7.75
N GLY A 427 4.83 13.62 -8.81
CA GLY A 427 5.46 13.44 -10.11
C GLY A 427 4.49 12.81 -11.11
N PRO A 428 4.93 12.57 -12.35
CA PRO A 428 4.03 12.12 -13.40
C PRO A 428 3.71 10.62 -13.28
N VAL A 429 2.57 10.21 -13.82
CA VAL A 429 2.31 8.81 -14.18
C VAL A 429 3.17 8.40 -15.38
N THR A 430 3.47 7.10 -15.48
CA THR A 430 3.96 6.51 -16.72
C THR A 430 2.78 6.24 -17.64
N THR A 431 3.01 6.33 -18.95
CA THR A 431 1.98 6.12 -19.98
C THR A 431 2.47 5.18 -21.08
N ARG A 432 1.55 4.51 -21.77
CA ARG A 432 1.82 3.52 -22.83
C ARG A 432 0.95 3.69 -24.09
#